data_AF-A0A9D2DDK0-F1
#
_entry.id   AF-A0A9D2DDK0-F1
#
_cell.length_a   1.000
_cell.length_b   1.000
_cell.length_c   1.000
_cell.angle_alpha   90.00
_cell.angle_beta   90.00
_cell.angle_gamma   90.00
#
_symmetry.space_group_name_H-M   'P 1'
#
loop_
_entity.id
_entity.type
_entity.pdbx_description
1 polymer ?
#
loop_
_entity_poly.entity_id
_entity_poly.type
_entity_poly.pdbx_seq_one_letter_code
_entity_poly.pdbx_strand_id
1 'polypeptide(L)'
;MEPIYVAYFGIVLMVALSGIASSYGVSFPANAAIGAMKKNKGAFGQYLILTALPGTQGLYGFVCFFLLKNYLTPGISVMQAAAILGMGMFVGFVCLFSSLRQGQICANGVAAIGNGHNVMGNTLILAAFPELYGILTVAAVFLLRSLLGPIM
;
A
#
# COMPACT_ATOMS: atom_id res chain seq x y z
N MET A 1 20.37 15.01 -19.28
CA MET A 1 19.09 14.29 -19.23
C MET A 1 18.04 15.26 -18.74
N GLU A 2 16.87 15.32 -19.38
CA GLU A 2 15.77 16.17 -18.91
C GLU A 2 15.40 15.77 -17.46
N PRO A 3 15.30 16.72 -16.52
CA PRO A 3 15.00 16.42 -15.12
C PRO A 3 13.71 15.60 -14.94
N ILE A 4 12.75 15.77 -15.86
CA ILE A 4 11.48 15.06 -15.85
C ILE A 4 11.61 13.53 -15.85
N TYR A 5 12.66 12.97 -16.46
CA TYR A 5 12.88 11.51 -16.47
C TYR A 5 13.13 10.96 -15.06
N VAL A 6 13.79 11.74 -14.20
CA VAL A 6 14.03 11.39 -12.79
C VAL A 6 12.71 11.37 -12.02
N ALA A 7 11.84 12.36 -12.27
CA ALA A 7 10.51 12.42 -11.68
C ALA A 7 9.65 11.22 -12.12
N TYR A 8 9.66 10.88 -13.41
CA TYR A 8 8.95 9.71 -13.92
C TYR A 8 9.44 8.42 -13.30
N PHE A 9 10.75 8.24 -13.14
CA PHE A 9 11.29 7.06 -12.46
C PHE A 9 10.78 6.96 -11.02
N GLY A 10 10.69 8.09 -10.30
CA GLY A 10 10.05 8.18 -8.99
C GLY A 10 8.60 7.68 -8.97
N ILE A 11 7.79 8.16 -9.92
CA ILE A 11 6.39 7.75 -10.05
C ILE A 11 6.26 6.25 -10.40
N VAL A 12 7.11 5.75 -11.31
CA VAL A 12 7.12 4.32 -11.66
C VAL A 12 7.44 3.48 -10.44
N LEU A 13 8.48 3.82 -9.67
CA LEU A 13 8.83 3.11 -8.44
C LEU A 13 7.69 3.15 -7.41
N MET A 14 7.07 4.32 -7.23
CA MET A 14 5.93 4.50 -6.33
C MET A 14 4.81 3.50 -6.62
N VAL A 15 4.29 3.54 -7.85
CA VAL A 15 3.10 2.76 -8.24
C VAL A 15 3.44 1.28 -8.39
N ALA A 16 4.61 0.94 -8.94
CA ALA A 16 5.02 -0.44 -9.10
C ALA A 16 5.21 -1.13 -7.75
N LEU A 17 5.98 -0.53 -6.83
CA LEU A 17 6.24 -1.13 -5.52
C LEU A 17 4.99 -1.22 -4.67
N SER A 18 4.13 -0.19 -4.67
CA SER A 18 2.86 -0.23 -3.94
C SER A 18 1.86 -1.25 -4.53
N GLY A 19 1.84 -1.40 -5.86
CA GLY A 19 1.03 -2.43 -6.52
C GLY A 19 1.51 -3.84 -6.17
N ILE A 20 2.82 -4.08 -6.24
CA ILE A 20 3.45 -5.34 -5.80
C ILE A 20 3.12 -5.61 -4.33
N ALA A 21 3.18 -4.58 -3.47
CA ALA A 21 2.82 -4.67 -2.06
C ALA A 21 1.45 -5.31 -1.89
N SER A 22 0.42 -4.71 -2.50
CA SER A 22 -0.95 -5.21 -2.40
C SER A 22 -1.09 -6.62 -2.95
N SER A 23 -0.49 -6.92 -4.12
CA SER A 23 -0.58 -8.26 -4.72
C SER A 23 -0.03 -9.34 -3.78
N TYR A 24 1.10 -9.11 -3.11
CA TYR A 24 1.62 -10.05 -2.12
C TYR A 24 0.81 -10.04 -0.82
N GLY A 25 0.48 -8.85 -0.31
CA GLY A 25 -0.24 -8.67 0.93
C GLY A 25 -1.58 -9.40 0.94
N VAL A 26 -2.38 -9.26 -0.13
CA VAL A 26 -3.69 -9.93 -0.26
C VAL A 26 -3.54 -11.44 -0.49
N SER A 27 -2.43 -11.88 -1.10
CA SER A 27 -2.21 -13.30 -1.40
C SER A 27 -2.00 -14.16 -0.13
N PHE A 28 -1.39 -13.62 0.92
CA PHE A 28 -1.21 -14.36 2.18
C PHE A 28 -2.54 -14.81 2.82
N PRO A 29 -3.49 -13.91 3.16
CA PRO A 29 -4.79 -14.29 3.70
C PRO A 29 -5.65 -15.03 2.69
N ALA A 30 -5.54 -14.75 1.38
CA ALA A 30 -6.26 -15.51 0.35
C ALA A 30 -5.87 -16.99 0.35
N ASN A 31 -4.56 -17.29 0.39
CA ASN A 31 -4.05 -18.66 0.47
C ASN A 31 -4.49 -19.34 1.78
N ALA A 32 -4.46 -18.61 2.90
CA ALA A 32 -4.99 -19.12 4.17
C ALA A 32 -6.50 -19.39 4.09
N ALA A 33 -7.27 -18.56 3.38
CA ALA A 33 -8.72 -18.68 3.22
C ALA A 33 -9.08 -19.95 2.45
N ILE A 34 -8.37 -20.24 1.37
CA ILE A 34 -8.54 -21.50 0.60
C ILE A 34 -8.35 -22.72 1.51
N GLY A 35 -7.35 -22.69 2.40
CA GLY A 35 -7.12 -23.73 3.40
C GLY A 35 -8.23 -23.80 4.44
N ALA A 36 -8.63 -22.65 5.00
CA ALA A 36 -9.62 -22.54 6.06
C ALA A 36 -11.02 -23.00 5.60
N MET A 37 -11.40 -22.72 4.36
CA MET A 37 -12.68 -23.15 3.78
C MET A 37 -12.86 -24.68 3.73
N LYS A 38 -11.77 -25.46 3.75
CA LYS A 38 -11.88 -26.93 3.87
C LYS A 38 -12.44 -27.36 5.23
N LYS A 39 -12.22 -26.55 6.27
CA LYS A 39 -12.66 -26.81 7.66
C LYS A 39 -13.96 -26.09 8.00
N ASN A 40 -14.08 -24.82 7.60
CA ASN A 40 -15.23 -23.97 7.92
C ASN A 40 -15.63 -23.11 6.71
N LYS A 41 -16.60 -23.59 5.93
CA LYS A 41 -17.13 -22.86 4.76
C LYS A 41 -18.02 -21.66 5.16
N GLY A 42 -18.62 -21.71 6.35
CA GLY A 42 -19.59 -20.70 6.80
C GLY A 42 -18.97 -19.33 7.10
N ALA A 43 -17.65 -19.25 7.29
CA ALA A 43 -16.95 -18.02 7.61
C ALA A 43 -16.30 -17.32 6.40
N PHE A 44 -16.65 -17.69 5.16
CA PHE A 44 -16.04 -17.10 3.95
C PHE A 44 -16.10 -15.57 3.92
N GLY A 45 -17.21 -14.97 4.36
CA GLY A 45 -17.33 -13.50 4.43
C GLY A 45 -16.25 -12.85 5.30
N GLN A 46 -15.89 -13.48 6.42
CA GLN A 46 -14.81 -13.00 7.29
C GLN A 46 -13.44 -13.17 6.62
N TYR A 47 -13.22 -14.29 5.92
CA TYR A 47 -11.99 -14.52 5.17
C TYR A 47 -11.80 -13.50 4.05
N LEU A 48 -12.88 -13.15 3.34
CA LEU A 48 -12.85 -12.16 2.28
C LEU A 48 -12.46 -10.77 2.81
N ILE A 49 -13.04 -10.36 3.95
CA ILE A 49 -12.70 -9.07 4.58
C ILE A 49 -11.22 -9.05 4.97
N LEU A 50 -10.73 -10.08 5.67
CA LEU A 50 -9.31 -10.15 6.05
C LEU A 50 -8.39 -10.21 4.83
N THR A 51 -8.85 -10.76 3.71
CA THR A 51 -8.09 -10.82 2.47
C THR A 51 -7.95 -9.47 1.78
N ALA A 52 -8.99 -8.64 1.85
CA ALA A 52 -9.03 -7.35 1.17
C ALA A 52 -8.18 -6.26 1.88
N LEU A 53 -7.96 -6.38 3.19
CA LEU A 53 -7.29 -5.34 3.99
C LEU A 53 -5.91 -4.93 3.45
N PRO A 54 -4.99 -5.86 3.14
CA PRO A 54 -3.66 -5.51 2.63
C PRO A 54 -3.68 -5.01 1.17
N GLY A 55 -4.85 -4.77 0.59
CA GLY A 55 -5.00 -4.26 -0.76
C GLY A 55 -4.87 -2.73 -0.86
N THR A 56 -4.96 -2.00 0.24
CA THR A 56 -5.04 -0.53 0.25
C THR A 56 -3.71 0.15 -0.12
N GLN A 57 -2.57 -0.50 0.10
CA GLN A 57 -1.24 0.08 -0.16
C GLN A 57 -1.04 0.44 -1.64
N GLY A 58 -1.51 -0.40 -2.56
CA GLY A 58 -1.55 -0.11 -4.00
C GLY A 58 -2.38 1.12 -4.33
N LEU A 59 -3.51 1.31 -3.65
CA LEU A 59 -4.34 2.50 -3.80
C LEU A 59 -3.63 3.75 -3.27
N TYR A 60 -2.85 3.64 -2.19
CA TYR A 60 -2.05 4.76 -1.66
C TYR A 60 -1.00 5.26 -2.64
N GLY A 61 -0.24 4.36 -3.28
CA GLY A 61 0.69 4.74 -4.34
C GLY A 61 -0.01 5.37 -5.54
N PHE A 62 -1.18 4.85 -5.92
CA PHE A 62 -1.99 5.43 -6.99
C PHE A 62 -2.51 6.83 -6.65
N VAL A 63 -2.99 7.05 -5.42
CA VAL A 63 -3.41 8.38 -4.94
C VAL A 63 -2.25 9.35 -4.92
N CYS A 64 -1.07 8.93 -4.44
CA CYS A 64 0.13 9.77 -4.43
C CYS A 64 0.56 10.19 -5.84
N PHE A 65 0.40 9.31 -6.85
CA PHE A 65 0.57 9.69 -8.24
C PHE A 65 -0.37 10.84 -8.65
N PHE A 66 -1.65 10.79 -8.31
CA PHE A 66 -2.58 11.89 -8.60
C PHE A 66 -2.23 13.18 -7.86
N LEU A 67 -1.63 13.10 -6.69
CA LEU A 67 -1.14 14.26 -5.97
C LEU A 67 0.04 14.92 -6.71
N LEU A 68 0.89 14.15 -7.39
CA LEU A 68 2.12 14.66 -8.02
C LEU A 68 2.02 14.88 -9.53
N LYS A 69 1.00 14.33 -10.21
CA LYS A 69 0.90 14.33 -11.69
C LYS A 69 1.05 15.71 -12.34
N ASN A 70 0.54 16.76 -11.68
CA ASN A 70 0.57 18.12 -12.23
C ASN A 70 1.97 18.75 -12.23
N TYR A 71 2.94 18.16 -11.51
CA TYR A 71 4.33 18.60 -11.53
C TYR A 71 5.15 17.91 -12.64
N LEU A 72 4.59 16.92 -13.32
CA LEU A 72 5.28 16.17 -14.38
C LEU A 72 5.19 16.92 -15.72
N THR A 73 5.67 18.16 -15.74
CA THR A 73 5.66 19.05 -16.91
C THR A 73 7.05 19.21 -17.51
N PRO A 74 7.16 19.45 -18.83
CA PRO A 74 8.42 19.89 -19.45
C PRO A 74 8.93 21.17 -18.76
N GLY A 75 10.23 21.24 -18.43
CA GLY A 75 10.81 22.38 -17.71
C GLY A 75 10.81 22.25 -16.19
N ILE A 76 10.36 21.11 -15.62
CA ILE A 76 10.49 20.82 -14.18
C ILE A 76 11.94 20.99 -13.70
N SER A 77 12.12 21.60 -12.53
CA SER A 77 13.45 21.81 -11.95
C SER A 77 14.08 20.50 -11.48
N VAL A 78 15.41 20.45 -11.44
CA VAL A 78 16.16 19.32 -10.88
C VAL A 78 15.75 19.03 -9.42
N MET A 79 15.51 20.07 -8.63
CA MET A 79 15.08 19.95 -7.24
C MET A 79 13.70 19.30 -7.12
N GLN A 80 12.72 19.74 -7.92
CA GLN A 80 11.37 19.14 -7.94
C GLN A 80 11.42 17.68 -8.41
N ALA A 81 12.20 17.38 -9.44
CA ALA A 81 12.34 16.02 -9.94
C ALA A 81 12.99 15.08 -8.91
N ALA A 82 14.04 15.53 -8.22
CA ALA A 82 14.68 14.77 -7.15
C ALA A 82 13.74 14.55 -5.96
N ALA A 83 12.94 15.56 -5.59
CA ALA A 83 11.94 15.43 -4.53
C ALA A 83 10.83 14.42 -4.89
N ILE A 84 10.35 14.41 -6.15
CA ILE A 84 9.38 13.42 -6.64
C ILE A 84 9.98 12.01 -6.62
N LEU A 85 11.25 11.84 -6.99
CA LEU A 85 11.96 10.56 -6.84
C LEU A 85 12.00 10.09 -5.38
N GLY A 86 12.40 10.98 -4.46
CA GLY A 86 12.46 10.69 -3.04
C GLY A 86 11.09 10.29 -2.46
N MET A 87 10.04 11.04 -2.80
CA MET A 87 8.66 10.71 -2.42
C MET A 87 8.22 9.37 -3.01
N GLY A 88 8.60 9.08 -4.26
CA GLY A 88 8.28 7.83 -4.91
C GLY A 88 8.88 6.60 -4.24
N MET A 89 10.17 6.68 -3.90
CA MET A 89 10.84 5.63 -3.12
C MET A 89 10.21 5.48 -1.74
N PHE A 90 9.98 6.59 -1.03
CA PHE A 90 9.39 6.57 0.31
C PHE A 90 8.02 5.88 0.32
N VAL A 91 7.09 6.27 -0.54
CA VAL A 91 5.77 5.63 -0.63
C VAL A 91 5.91 4.16 -1.01
N GLY A 92 6.67 3.87 -2.07
CA GLY A 92 6.81 2.52 -2.62
C GLY A 92 7.31 1.51 -1.59
N PHE A 93 8.40 1.83 -0.88
CA PHE A 93 8.97 0.92 0.12
C PHE A 93 8.13 0.80 1.39
N VAL A 94 7.59 1.90 1.91
CA VAL A 94 6.73 1.83 3.11
C VAL A 94 5.45 1.05 2.82
N CYS A 95 4.84 1.24 1.65
CA CYS A 95 3.70 0.43 1.19
C CYS A 95 4.07 -1.05 1.06
N LEU A 96 5.23 -1.36 0.46
CA LEU A 96 5.72 -2.73 0.33
C LEU A 96 5.82 -3.43 1.67
N PHE A 97 6.53 -2.85 2.63
CA PHE A 97 6.71 -3.50 3.93
C PHE A 97 5.43 -3.53 4.76
N SER A 98 4.62 -2.48 4.75
CA SER A 98 3.38 -2.44 5.54
C SER A 98 2.36 -3.47 5.06
N SER A 99 2.12 -3.59 3.75
CA SER A 99 1.17 -4.57 3.19
C SER A 99 1.61 -6.01 3.48
N LEU A 100 2.90 -6.33 3.36
CA LEU A 100 3.42 -7.67 3.67
C LEU A 100 3.16 -8.05 5.13
N ARG A 101 3.37 -7.12 6.07
CA ARG A 101 3.12 -7.36 7.49
C ARG A 101 1.63 -7.44 7.82
N GLN A 102 0.82 -6.61 7.19
CA GLN A 102 -0.63 -6.67 7.33
C GLN A 102 -1.18 -8.01 6.82
N GLY A 103 -0.73 -8.47 5.65
CA GLY A 103 -1.12 -9.75 5.07
C GLY A 103 -0.79 -10.93 5.96
N GLN A 104 0.36 -10.92 6.64
CA GLN A 104 0.74 -11.96 7.62
C GLN A 104 -0.22 -11.99 8.82
N ILE A 105 -0.59 -10.83 9.37
CA ILE A 105 -1.55 -10.73 10.48
C ILE A 105 -2.92 -11.26 10.02
N CYS A 106 -3.40 -10.81 8.86
CA CYS A 106 -4.67 -11.25 8.29
C CYS A 106 -4.69 -12.76 8.02
N ALA A 107 -3.60 -13.34 7.50
CA ALA A 107 -3.49 -14.78 7.25
C ALA A 107 -3.59 -15.60 8.54
N ASN A 108 -2.97 -15.16 9.63
CA ASN A 108 -3.10 -15.78 10.94
C ASN A 108 -4.53 -15.70 11.47
N GLY A 109 -5.20 -14.56 11.30
CA GLY A 109 -6.61 -14.42 11.66
C GLY A 109 -7.53 -15.37 10.88
N VAL A 110 -7.33 -15.49 9.57
CA VAL A 110 -8.06 -16.44 8.72
C VAL A 110 -7.84 -17.89 9.19
N ALA A 111 -6.59 -18.28 9.47
CA ALA A 111 -6.29 -19.61 9.97
C ALA A 111 -6.98 -19.88 11.32
N ALA A 112 -6.97 -18.93 12.25
CA ALA A 112 -7.62 -19.08 13.54
C ALA A 112 -9.17 -19.20 13.42
N ILE A 113 -9.80 -18.36 12.60
CA ILE A 113 -11.25 -18.44 12.32
C ILE A 113 -11.59 -19.79 11.65
N GLY A 114 -10.74 -20.26 10.73
CA GLY A 114 -10.87 -21.59 10.11
C GLY A 114 -10.84 -22.76 11.10
N ASN A 115 -10.20 -22.58 12.26
CA ASN A 115 -10.18 -23.57 13.34
C ASN A 115 -11.27 -23.33 14.40
N GLY A 116 -12.23 -22.43 14.15
CA GLY A 116 -13.37 -22.17 15.03
C GLY A 116 -13.14 -21.11 16.10
N HIS A 117 -12.04 -20.37 16.06
CA HIS A 117 -11.79 -19.28 17.01
C HIS A 117 -12.46 -17.96 16.56
N ASN A 118 -13.05 -17.22 17.50
CA ASN A 118 -13.64 -15.91 17.23
C ASN A 118 -12.61 -14.79 17.44
N VAL A 119 -11.73 -14.59 16.45
CA VAL A 119 -10.63 -13.59 16.51
C VAL A 119 -10.72 -12.50 15.45
N MET A 120 -11.87 -12.37 14.77
CA MET A 120 -12.03 -11.39 13.67
C MET A 120 -11.74 -9.96 14.13
N GLY A 121 -12.41 -9.50 15.18
CA GLY A 121 -12.22 -8.13 15.72
C GLY A 121 -10.77 -7.87 16.17
N ASN A 122 -10.18 -8.83 16.89
CA ASN A 122 -8.79 -8.73 17.33
C ASN A 122 -7.81 -8.65 16.15
N THR A 123 -8.06 -9.44 15.10
CA THR A 123 -7.25 -9.42 13.87
C THR A 123 -7.36 -8.07 13.18
N LEU A 124 -8.56 -7.50 13.08
CA LEU A 124 -8.78 -6.17 12.49
C LEU A 124 -8.00 -5.08 13.23
N ILE A 125 -8.07 -5.07 14.56
CA ILE A 125 -7.33 -4.09 15.39
C ILE A 125 -5.82 -4.23 15.17
N LEU A 126 -5.31 -5.47 15.15
CA LEU A 126 -3.88 -5.71 14.94
C LEU A 126 -3.43 -5.37 13.51
N ALA A 127 -4.27 -5.64 12.51
CA ALA A 127 -4.00 -5.31 11.11
C ALA A 127 -4.00 -3.78 10.86
N ALA A 128 -4.62 -2.99 11.73
CA ALA A 128 -4.61 -1.53 11.62
C ALA A 128 -3.23 -0.90 11.93
N PHE A 129 -2.35 -1.59 12.68
CA PHE A 129 -1.03 -1.03 13.00
C PHE A 129 -0.14 -0.92 11.74
N PRO A 130 0.06 -1.98 10.93
CA PRO A 130 0.73 -1.81 9.63
C PRO A 130 0.02 -0.84 8.68
N GLU A 131 -1.32 -0.83 8.67
CA GLU A 131 -2.13 0.07 7.82
C GLU A 131 -1.78 1.54 8.03
N LEU A 132 -1.61 1.95 9.30
CA LEU A 132 -1.29 3.32 9.68
C LEU A 132 -0.04 3.82 8.95
N TYR A 133 1.00 2.99 8.82
CA TYR A 133 2.22 3.38 8.12
C TYR A 133 1.99 3.59 6.62
N GLY A 134 1.10 2.81 5.99
CA GLY A 134 0.69 3.03 4.60
C GLY A 134 0.00 4.37 4.41
N ILE A 135 -1.02 4.68 5.24
CA ILE A 135 -1.76 5.95 5.17
C ILE A 135 -0.86 7.16 5.44
N LEU A 136 0.08 7.05 6.39
CA LEU A 136 1.03 8.11 6.69
C LEU A 136 1.85 8.52 5.48
N THR A 137 2.11 7.61 4.53
CA THR A 137 2.82 7.98 3.29
C THR A 137 2.02 8.96 2.44
N VAL A 138 0.70 8.76 2.33
CA VAL A 138 -0.19 9.64 1.58
C VAL A 138 -0.25 11.03 2.22
N ALA A 139 -0.40 11.06 3.55
CA ALA A 139 -0.39 12.32 4.29
C ALA A 139 0.93 13.08 4.12
N ALA A 140 2.06 12.36 4.21
CA ALA A 140 3.38 12.96 4.00
C ALA A 140 3.54 13.51 2.57
N VAL A 141 3.15 12.77 1.52
CA VAL A 141 3.20 13.26 0.14
C VAL A 141 2.30 14.47 -0.07
N PHE A 142 1.10 14.46 0.51
CA PHE A 142 0.20 15.61 0.45
C PHE A 142 0.84 16.88 1.02
N LEU A 143 1.53 16.78 2.16
CA LEU A 143 2.24 17.89 2.78
C LEU A 143 3.50 18.29 1.99
N LEU A 144 4.34 17.32 1.63
CA LEU A 144 5.59 17.55 0.89
C LEU A 144 5.36 18.18 -0.48
N ARG A 145 4.27 17.81 -1.16
CA ARG A 145 3.85 18.43 -2.42
C ARG A 145 3.73 19.95 -2.31
N SER A 146 3.20 20.46 -1.20
CA SER A 146 3.04 21.91 -1.00
C SER A 146 4.38 22.66 -0.96
N LEU A 147 5.49 21.96 -0.71
CA LEU A 147 6.83 22.51 -0.62
C LEU A 147 7.58 22.48 -1.97
N LEU A 148 7.01 21.85 -3.02
CA LEU A 148 7.63 21.75 -4.35
C LEU A 148 7.67 23.08 -5.13
N GLY A 149 7.08 24.15 -4.61
CA GLY A 149 6.94 25.42 -5.32
C GLY A 149 5.86 25.38 -6.42
N PRO A 150 5.79 26.41 -7.28
CA PRO A 150 4.79 26.49 -8.34
C PRO A 150 5.03 25.41 -9.40
N ILE A 151 3.95 25.00 -10.05
CA ILE A 151 4.00 24.20 -11.27
C ILE A 151 4.54 25.12 -12.37
N MET A 152 5.65 24.72 -13.00
CA MET A 152 6.21 25.40 -14.16
C MET A 152 5.53 24.95 -15.45
#